data_AF-B1YDJ6-F1
#
_entry.id   AF-B1YDJ6-F1
#
_cell.length_a   1.000
_cell.length_b   1.000
_cell.length_c   1.000
_cell.angle_alpha   90.00
_cell.angle_beta   90.00
_cell.angle_gamma   90.00
#
_symmetry.space_group_name_H-M   'P 1'
#
loop_
_entity.id
_entity.type
_entity.pdbx_description
1 polymer ?
#
loop_
_entity_poly.entity_id
_entity_poly.type
_entity_poly.pdbx_seq_one_letter_code
_entity_poly.pdbx_strand_id
1 'polypeptide(L)'
;MEHRVVFIFRKCPPSHLLKLRWWGYDVASLEACPDVETVSDLGRYIRGRFVIVVGDRELAEELGVAYAAVEEVERFLAWLSRELPPAFKPYLQ
;
A
#
# COMPACT_ATOMS: atom_id res chain seq x y z
N MET A 1 6.35 16.89 -8.38
CA MET A 1 6.77 15.67 -7.65
C MET A 1 5.52 14.87 -7.40
N GLU A 2 5.39 13.71 -8.04
CA GLU A 2 4.24 12.83 -7.88
C GLU A 2 4.42 12.10 -6.54
N HIS A 3 3.81 12.60 -5.47
CA HIS A 3 3.89 11.96 -4.15
C HIS A 3 3.05 10.67 -4.17
N ARG A 4 3.71 9.53 -4.33
CA ARG A 4 3.05 8.22 -4.29
C ARG A 4 2.81 7.79 -2.85
N VAL A 5 1.57 7.41 -2.57
CA VAL A 5 1.18 6.78 -1.31
C VAL A 5 1.57 5.30 -1.39
N VAL A 6 2.31 4.83 -0.38
CA VAL A 6 2.79 3.44 -0.29
C VAL A 6 2.25 2.76 0.96
N PHE A 7 1.70 1.56 0.77
CA PHE A 7 1.31 0.65 1.83
C PHE A 7 2.44 -0.36 2.05
N ILE A 8 3.03 -0.35 3.25
CA ILE A 8 4.13 -1.24 3.63
C ILE A 8 3.62 -2.29 4.62
N PHE A 9 3.91 -3.55 4.33
CA PHE A 9 3.61 -4.68 5.20
C PHE A 9 4.91 -5.27 5.74
N ARG A 10 4.96 -5.65 7.02
CA ARG A 10 6.14 -6.39 7.54
C ARG A 10 6.29 -7.74 6.82
N LYS A 11 5.17 -8.45 6.65
CA LYS A 11 5.08 -9.77 5.99
C LYS A 11 4.39 -9.69 4.64
N CYS A 12 4.17 -10.82 3.99
CA CYS A 12 3.37 -10.87 2.78
C CYS A 12 1.96 -10.31 3.00
N PRO A 13 1.53 -9.33 2.19
CA PRO A 13 0.19 -8.79 2.29
C PRO A 13 -0.85 -9.86 1.89
N PRO A 14 -2.06 -9.80 2.47
CA PRO A 14 -3.20 -10.53 1.92
C PRO A 14 -3.38 -10.24 0.43
N SER A 15 -3.57 -11.29 -0.37
CA SER A 15 -3.55 -11.18 -1.84
C SER A 15 -4.59 -10.22 -2.40
N HIS A 16 -5.75 -10.09 -1.75
CA HIS A 16 -6.78 -9.13 -2.17
C HIS A 16 -6.35 -7.67 -2.00
N LEU A 17 -5.44 -7.35 -1.08
CA LEU A 17 -4.93 -6.00 -0.88
C LEU A 17 -3.94 -5.57 -1.96
N LEU A 18 -3.39 -6.49 -2.75
CA LEU A 18 -2.57 -6.15 -3.92
C LEU A 18 -3.35 -5.34 -4.97
N LYS A 19 -4.69 -5.41 -4.95
CA LYS A 19 -5.57 -4.62 -5.82
C LYS A 19 -5.44 -3.11 -5.60
N LEU A 20 -4.86 -2.64 -4.48
CA LEU A 20 -4.52 -1.23 -4.27
C LEU A 20 -3.68 -0.66 -5.43
N ARG A 21 -2.83 -1.49 -6.05
CA ARG A 21 -2.03 -1.10 -7.22
C ARG A 21 -2.87 -0.71 -8.44
N TRP A 22 -4.06 -1.29 -8.59
CA TRP A 22 -4.97 -0.94 -9.69
C TRP A 22 -5.52 0.48 -9.58
N TRP A 23 -5.39 1.07 -8.39
CA TRP A 23 -5.79 2.43 -8.04
C TRP A 23 -4.60 3.40 -7.94
N GLY A 24 -3.40 2.97 -8.37
CA GLY A 24 -2.21 3.82 -8.38
C GLY A 24 -1.45 3.91 -7.05
N TYR A 25 -1.80 3.06 -6.06
CA TYR A 25 -1.07 2.96 -4.80
C TYR A 25 0.08 1.95 -4.91
N ASP A 26 1.21 2.27 -4.30
CA ASP A 26 2.32 1.32 -4.20
C ASP A 26 2.05 0.35 -3.04
N VAL A 27 2.42 -0.92 -3.23
CA VAL A 27 2.33 -1.96 -2.20
C VAL A 27 3.67 -2.67 -2.11
N ALA A 28 4.24 -2.67 -0.91
CA ALA A 28 5.56 -3.21 -0.64
C ALA A 28 5.60 -4.04 0.66
N SER A 29 6.57 -4.93 0.77
CA SER A 29 6.79 -5.77 1.94
C SER A 29 8.24 -5.75 2.39
N LEU A 30 8.48 -5.92 3.69
CA LEU A 30 9.84 -6.11 4.21
C LEU A 30 10.35 -7.54 3.98
N GLU A 31 9.46 -8.52 4.03
CA GLU A 31 9.74 -9.89 3.61
C GLU A 31 9.64 -10.06 2.08
N ALA A 32 10.39 -11.01 1.53
CA ALA A 32 10.32 -11.36 0.12
C ALA A 32 9.02 -12.12 -0.18
N CYS A 33 8.15 -11.51 -0.98
CA CYS A 33 6.82 -12.05 -1.28
C CYS A 33 6.57 -12.08 -2.79
N PRO A 34 5.91 -13.13 -3.33
CA PRO A 34 5.59 -13.21 -4.75
C PRO A 34 4.78 -12.00 -5.20
N ASP A 35 5.17 -11.41 -6.32
CA ASP A 35 4.52 -10.23 -6.93
C ASP A 35 4.49 -8.98 -6.04
N VAL A 36 5.29 -8.90 -4.97
CA VAL A 36 5.39 -7.72 -4.09
C VAL A 36 6.78 -7.10 -4.13
N GLU A 37 6.85 -5.78 -4.19
CA GLU A 37 8.13 -5.08 -4.09
C GLU A 37 8.71 -5.31 -2.70
N THR A 38 9.91 -5.91 -2.64
CA THR A 38 10.60 -6.17 -1.38
C THR A 38 11.50 -4.99 -1.02
N VAL A 39 11.36 -4.47 0.20
CA VAL A 39 12.10 -3.31 0.69
C VAL A 39 13.19 -3.75 1.66
N SER A 40 14.43 -3.69 1.19
CA SER A 40 15.62 -4.04 1.99
C SER A 40 16.20 -2.86 2.79
N ASP A 41 16.10 -1.64 2.27
CA ASP A 41 16.53 -0.41 2.95
C ASP A 41 15.32 0.51 3.16
N LEU A 42 14.64 0.30 4.29
CA LEU A 42 13.40 1.00 4.60
C LEU A 42 13.60 2.51 4.78
N GLY A 43 14.69 2.94 5.41
CA GLY A 43 14.97 4.35 5.66
C GLY A 43 15.18 5.15 4.37
N ARG A 44 15.87 4.56 3.38
CA ARG A 44 15.98 5.17 2.05
C ARG A 44 14.66 5.11 1.30
N TYR A 45 13.95 3.98 1.40
CA TYR A 45 12.72 3.74 0.66
C TYR A 45 11.59 4.72 0.99
N ILE A 46 11.40 5.02 2.27
CA ILE A 46 10.32 5.91 2.73
C ILE A 46 10.59 7.40 2.45
N ARG A 47 11.83 7.78 2.12
CA ARG A 47 12.23 9.19 1.94
C ARG A 47 11.45 9.84 0.79
N GLY A 48 10.64 10.84 1.12
CA GLY A 48 9.84 11.59 0.14
C GLY A 48 8.54 10.90 -0.29
N ARG A 49 8.19 9.74 0.31
CA ARG A 49 6.94 9.02 0.08
C ARG A 49 5.94 9.29 1.21
N PHE A 50 4.65 9.21 0.90
CA PHE A 50 3.61 9.17 1.93
C PHE A 50 3.41 7.71 2.33
N VAL A 51 3.82 7.34 3.53
CA VAL A 51 3.94 5.93 3.94
C VAL A 51 2.87 5.57 4.96
N ILE A 52 2.21 4.44 4.70
CA ILE A 52 1.26 3.80 5.60
C ILE A 52 1.77 2.40 5.90
N VAL A 53 2.08 2.10 7.16
CA VAL A 53 2.40 0.74 7.60
C VAL A 53 1.09 0.03 7.98
N VAL A 54 0.91 -1.17 7.44
CA VAL A 54 -0.33 -1.93 7.57
C VAL A 54 -0.16 -3.12 8.50
N GLY A 55 -1.00 -3.18 9.54
CA GLY A 55 -1.05 -4.30 10.48
C GLY A 55 0.12 -4.39 11.46
N ASP A 56 1.01 -3.40 11.47
CA ASP A 56 2.19 -3.34 12.35
C ASP A 56 2.36 -1.94 12.93
N ARG A 57 1.74 -1.72 14.08
CA ARG A 57 1.73 -0.42 14.75
C ARG A 57 3.10 -0.03 15.29
N GLU A 58 3.83 -0.99 15.85
CA GLU A 58 5.16 -0.76 16.42
C GLU A 58 6.12 -0.25 15.34
N LEU A 59 6.14 -0.90 14.18
CA LEU A 59 6.95 -0.43 13.05
C LEU A 59 6.54 0.96 12.56
N ALA A 60 5.24 1.27 12.55
CA ALA A 60 4.77 2.60 12.15
C ALA A 60 5.30 3.69 13.10
N GLU A 61 5.26 3.42 14.42
CA GLU A 61 5.73 4.31 15.47
C GLU A 61 7.25 4.48 15.42
N GLU A 62 8.01 3.39 15.25
CA GLU A 62 9.48 3.42 15.08
C GLU A 62 9.92 4.29 13.89
N LEU A 63 9.16 4.26 12.80
CA LEU A 63 9.45 5.02 11.59
C LEU A 63 8.86 6.43 11.61
N GLY A 64 7.98 6.75 12.57
CA GLY A 64 7.23 8.01 12.62
C GLY A 64 6.30 8.22 11.41
N VAL A 65 5.68 7.15 10.92
CA VAL A 65 4.77 7.16 9.74
C VAL A 65 3.34 6.78 10.11
N ALA A 66 2.42 6.86 9.16
CA ALA A 66 1.03 6.50 9.41
C ALA A 66 0.86 5.00 9.63
N TYR A 67 -0.06 4.63 10.53
CA TYR A 67 -0.50 3.26 10.77
C TYR A 67 -1.92 3.06 10.23
N ALA A 68 -2.18 1.88 9.66
CA ALA A 68 -3.54 1.39 9.40
C ALA A 68 -3.66 -0.09 9.80
N ALA A 69 -4.79 -0.46 10.39
CA ALA A 69 -5.15 -1.86 10.57
C ALA A 69 -5.46 -2.50 9.20
N VAL A 70 -5.29 -3.83 9.09
CA VAL A 70 -5.60 -4.56 7.85
C VAL A 70 -7.06 -4.32 7.43
N GLU A 71 -7.98 -4.36 8.40
CA GLU A 71 -9.41 -4.17 8.20
C GLU A 71 -9.76 -2.75 7.74
N GLU A 72 -8.96 -1.75 8.10
CA GLU A 72 -9.14 -0.37 7.62
C GLU A 72 -8.79 -0.27 6.14
N VAL A 73 -7.68 -0.90 5.74
CA VAL A 73 -7.25 -0.95 4.35
C VAL A 73 -8.24 -1.76 3.50
N GLU A 74 -8.83 -2.82 4.04
CA GLU A 74 -9.90 -3.58 3.39
C GLU A 74 -11.16 -2.73 3.16
N ARG A 75 -11.60 -1.99 4.19
CA ARG A 75 -12.75 -1.06 4.04
C ARG A 75 -12.45 0.02 3.01
N PHE A 76 -11.24 0.55 3.00
CA PHE A 76 -10.80 1.53 2.02
C PHE A 76 -10.83 0.96 0.59
N LEU A 77 -10.28 -0.24 0.38
CA LEU A 77 -10.29 -0.90 -0.92
C LEU A 77 -11.73 -1.22 -1.39
N ALA A 78 -12.59 -1.64 -0.46
CA ALA A 78 -14.00 -1.88 -0.75
C ALA A 78 -14.73 -0.59 -1.16
N TRP A 79 -14.42 0.52 -0.48
CA TRP A 79 -14.94 1.84 -0.84
C TRP A 79 -14.48 2.28 -2.24
N LEU A 80 -13.18 2.19 -2.55
CA LEU A 80 -12.65 2.46 -3.89
C LEU A 80 -13.39 1.66 -4.96
N SER A 81 -13.59 0.37 -4.69
CA SER A 81 -14.24 -0.56 -5.62
C SER A 81 -15.73 -0.29 -5.84
N ARG A 82 -16.39 0.45 -4.94
CA ARG A 82 -17.82 0.82 -5.05
C ARG A 82 -18.04 2.14 -5.78
N GLU A 83 -17.05 3.01 -5.83
CA GLU A 83 -17.22 4.37 -6.34
C GLU A 83 -16.98 4.54 -7.86
N LEU A 84 -16.65 3.49 -8.62
CA LEU A 84 -16.55 3.56 -10.08
C LEU A 84 -17.52 2.62 -10.80
N PRO A 85 -18.38 3.12 -11.71
CA PRO A 85 -19.03 2.26 -12.69
C PRO A 85 -17.96 1.69 -13.67
N PRO A 86 -18.19 0.51 -14.28
CA PRO A 86 -17.23 -0.19 -15.16
C PRO A 86 -16.74 0.59 -16.40
N ALA A 87 -17.25 1.79 -16.66
CA ALA A 87 -17.04 2.54 -17.89
C ALA A 87 -15.74 3.38 -17.93
N PHE A 88 -14.99 3.49 -16.84
CA PHE A 88 -13.82 4.39 -16.78
C PHE A 88 -12.48 3.67 -16.94
N LYS A 89 -12.18 3.12 -18.13
CA LYS A 89 -10.79 2.94 -18.61
C LYS A 89 -10.64 2.99 -20.15
N PRO A 90 -10.74 4.17 -20.81
CA PRO A 90 -10.14 4.37 -22.13
C PRO A 90 -8.76 5.05 -22.10
N TYR A 91 -8.28 5.58 -20.97
CA TYR A 91 -7.01 6.35 -20.90
C TYR A 91 -5.83 5.61 -20.25
N LEU A 92 -5.92 4.28 -20.11
CA LEU A 92 -4.83 3.44 -19.60
C LEU A 92 -4.31 2.45 -20.67
N GLN A 93 -4.46 2.80 -21.95
CA GLN A 93 -3.82 2.14 -23.08
C GLN A 93 -2.63 2.93 -23.56
#